data_AF-A0A5T1E7Y8-F1
#
_entry.id   AF-A0A5T1E7Y8-F1
#
_cell.length_a   1.000
_cell.length_b   1.000
_cell.length_c   1.000
_cell.angle_alpha   90.00
_cell.angle_beta   90.00
_cell.angle_gamma   90.00
#
_symmetry.space_group_name_H-M   'P 1'
#
loop_
_entity.id
_entity.type
_entity.pdbx_description
1 polymer ?
#
loop_
_entity_poly.entity_id
_entity_poly.type
_entity_poly.pdbx_seq_one_letter_code
_entity_poly.pdbx_strand_id
1 'polypeptide(L)'
;ENGKLVLTSADGRGIKITGDIGVGSGILSTQKENYGRLSLVKNDGRDINVSGTGLSAIGMGAADMISQASVSLRESKGQISAANADAMGFNSYNGGGAKQILQASSIEAFMSSAGSGFSAGSGFSVGSGKGYSTILSGSVQIVSSTASMSSTYVISAGSGFSAGSGNSQFAALKTSTVSAHEATAGVTTLKGAMAVMDIAETAITNLD
;
A
#
# COMPACT_ATOMS: atom_id res chain seq x y z
N GLU A 1 15.99 -13.09 2.90
CA GLU A 1 15.33 -11.90 3.49
C GLU A 1 16.27 -10.70 3.41
N ASN A 2 15.74 -9.50 3.15
CA ASN A 2 16.52 -8.30 2.76
C ASN A 2 17.12 -7.51 3.93
N GLY A 3 17.30 -8.12 5.11
CA GLY A 3 17.81 -7.44 6.31
C GLY A 3 16.90 -6.34 6.88
N LYS A 4 15.60 -6.35 6.52
CA LYS A 4 14.61 -5.38 7.03
C LYS A 4 14.10 -5.79 8.41
N LEU A 5 13.85 -4.80 9.27
CA LEU A 5 13.09 -5.01 10.51
C LEU A 5 11.61 -5.20 10.20
N VAL A 6 11.01 -6.27 10.71
CA VAL A 6 9.58 -6.56 10.57
C VAL A 6 8.97 -6.67 11.96
N LEU A 7 7.96 -5.83 12.23
CA LEU A 7 7.12 -5.93 13.42
C LEU A 7 5.74 -6.42 12.99
N THR A 8 5.28 -7.52 13.56
CA THR A 8 3.97 -8.12 13.27
C THR A 8 3.20 -8.39 14.55
N SER A 9 1.88 -8.19 14.50
CA SER A 9 0.95 -8.59 15.56
C SER A 9 0.11 -9.74 15.04
N ALA A 10 0.26 -10.91 15.67
CA ALA A 10 -0.42 -12.13 15.25
C ALA A 10 -1.94 -12.09 15.49
N ASP A 11 -2.37 -11.33 16.50
CA ASP A 11 -3.78 -11.14 16.87
C ASP A 11 -4.41 -9.89 16.24
N GLY A 12 -3.71 -9.23 15.33
CA GLY A 12 -4.25 -8.08 14.58
C GLY A 12 -4.40 -6.80 15.39
N ARG A 13 -3.67 -6.65 16.50
CA ARG A 13 -3.58 -5.40 17.25
C ARG A 13 -2.72 -4.37 16.52
N GLY A 14 -3.07 -3.11 16.69
CA GLY A 14 -2.23 -2.01 16.21
C GLY A 14 -0.89 -1.95 16.92
N ILE A 15 0.14 -1.60 16.15
CA ILE A 15 1.49 -1.35 16.63
C ILE A 15 1.65 0.16 16.77
N LYS A 16 1.83 0.62 18.01
CA LYS A 16 2.10 2.02 18.33
C LYS A 16 3.41 2.16 19.11
N ILE A 17 4.33 2.94 18.56
CA ILE A 17 5.66 3.20 19.11
C ILE A 17 5.71 4.65 19.58
N THR A 18 5.74 4.86 20.90
CA THR A 18 5.78 6.21 21.50
C THR A 18 7.20 6.76 21.64
N GLY A 19 8.19 5.88 21.87
CA GLY A 19 9.60 6.25 22.00
C GLY A 19 10.30 6.52 20.66
N ASP A 20 11.59 6.87 20.75
CA ASP A 20 12.45 6.88 19.57
C ASP A 20 13.10 5.51 19.36
N ILE A 21 12.72 4.86 18.27
CA ILE A 21 13.30 3.58 17.83
C ILE A 21 14.59 3.79 17.00
N GLY A 22 14.89 5.04 16.64
CA GLY A 22 16.02 5.43 15.82
C GLY A 22 15.78 5.19 14.32
N VAL A 23 16.21 6.13 13.49
CA VAL A 23 16.03 6.07 12.03
C VAL A 23 16.78 4.91 11.36
N GLY A 24 17.81 4.37 12.02
CA GLY A 24 18.54 3.19 11.56
C GLY A 24 17.73 1.90 11.58
N SER A 25 16.61 1.86 12.29
CA SER A 25 15.67 0.73 12.24
C SER A 25 14.94 0.61 10.90
N GLY A 26 14.92 1.67 10.10
CA GLY A 26 14.14 1.76 8.86
C GLY A 26 12.66 2.05 9.07
N ILE A 27 12.18 2.18 10.31
CA ILE A 27 10.82 2.61 10.62
C ILE A 27 10.78 4.13 10.67
N LEU A 28 10.06 4.74 9.72
CA LEU A 28 9.88 6.18 9.62
C LEU A 28 8.91 6.69 10.69
N SER A 29 8.99 7.98 11.01
CA SER A 29 8.08 8.63 11.97
C SER A 29 6.60 8.45 11.60
N THR A 30 6.29 8.39 10.31
CA THR A 30 4.93 8.15 9.77
C THR A 30 4.43 6.73 9.97
N GLN A 31 5.28 5.79 10.37
CA GLN A 31 4.95 4.37 10.55
C GLN A 31 4.89 3.96 12.03
N LYS A 32 5.17 4.88 12.96
CA LYS A 32 5.14 4.61 14.40
C LYS A 32 3.74 4.26 14.91
N GLU A 33 2.69 4.57 14.15
CA GLU A 33 1.31 4.22 14.47
C GLU A 33 0.69 3.50 13.26
N ASN A 34 0.52 2.19 13.38
CA ASN A 34 0.05 1.32 12.30
C ASN A 34 -0.95 0.29 12.84
N TYR A 35 -2.17 0.29 12.30
CA TYR A 35 -3.25 -0.62 12.67
C TYR A 35 -3.52 -1.73 11.65
N GLY A 36 -2.61 -1.92 10.69
CA GLY A 36 -2.76 -2.89 9.61
C GLY A 36 -3.73 -2.43 8.52
N ARG A 37 -4.22 -3.38 7.72
CA ARG A 37 -5.19 -3.17 6.64
C ARG A 37 -6.38 -4.11 6.83
N LEU A 38 -7.55 -3.64 6.40
CA LEU A 38 -8.72 -4.49 6.25
C LEU A 38 -8.81 -5.02 4.81
N SER A 39 -9.13 -6.30 4.65
CA SER A 39 -9.42 -6.94 3.37
C SER A 39 -10.79 -7.58 3.46
N LEU A 40 -11.65 -7.29 2.47
CA LEU A 40 -13.01 -7.80 2.38
C LEU A 40 -13.11 -8.64 1.12
N VAL A 41 -13.71 -9.83 1.24
CA VAL A 41 -13.92 -10.76 0.12
C VAL A 41 -15.40 -11.00 -0.02
N LYS A 42 -15.91 -10.94 -1.25
CA LYS A 42 -17.30 -11.25 -1.59
C LYS A 42 -17.35 -12.27 -2.71
N ASN A 43 -18.32 -13.16 -2.66
CA ASN A 43 -18.43 -14.35 -3.50
C ASN A 43 -19.48 -14.24 -4.63
N ASP A 44 -20.01 -13.04 -4.91
CA ASP A 44 -21.02 -12.85 -5.97
C ASP A 44 -20.55 -11.93 -7.11
N GLY A 45 -19.29 -11.50 -7.08
CA GLY A 45 -18.68 -10.62 -8.10
C GLY A 45 -19.20 -9.19 -8.12
N ARG A 46 -20.17 -8.82 -7.28
CA ARG A 46 -20.65 -7.44 -7.14
C ARG A 46 -19.77 -6.66 -6.17
N ASP A 47 -19.79 -5.35 -6.30
CA ASP A 47 -19.06 -4.44 -5.43
C ASP A 47 -19.51 -4.55 -3.96
N ILE A 48 -18.56 -4.30 -3.05
CA ILE A 48 -18.85 -4.18 -1.62
C ILE A 48 -19.02 -2.69 -1.32
N ASN A 49 -20.25 -2.22 -1.34
CA ASN A 49 -20.55 -0.84 -0.97
C ASN A 49 -20.41 -0.63 0.55
N VAL A 50 -19.23 -0.18 0.99
CA VAL A 50 -18.95 0.18 2.37
C VAL A 50 -19.31 1.65 2.60
N SER A 51 -20.25 1.90 3.52
CA SER A 51 -20.62 3.26 3.93
C SER A 51 -20.84 3.31 5.44
N GLY A 52 -20.50 4.45 6.06
CA GLY A 52 -20.61 4.61 7.51
C GLY A 52 -19.81 5.80 8.03
N THR A 53 -19.74 5.91 9.36
CA THR A 53 -18.91 6.90 10.05
C THR A 53 -17.57 6.29 10.44
N GLY A 54 -16.51 7.10 10.49
CA GLY A 54 -15.20 6.65 10.98
C GLY A 54 -14.42 5.68 10.07
N LEU A 55 -14.77 5.57 8.78
CA LEU A 55 -14.11 4.64 7.84
C LEU A 55 -12.61 4.92 7.63
N SER A 56 -12.14 6.14 7.90
CA SER A 56 -10.70 6.47 7.87
C SER A 56 -9.90 5.70 8.93
N ALA A 57 -10.54 5.22 10.01
CA ALA A 57 -9.86 4.41 11.03
C ALA A 57 -9.45 3.02 10.53
N ILE A 58 -10.12 2.51 9.49
CA ILE A 58 -9.81 1.23 8.83
C ILE A 58 -9.14 1.41 7.46
N GLY A 59 -8.75 2.64 7.12
CA GLY A 59 -8.13 2.97 5.84
C GLY A 59 -9.07 2.85 4.63
N MET A 60 -10.38 3.02 4.85
CA MET A 60 -11.42 3.01 3.80
C MET A 60 -12.21 4.33 3.77
N GLY A 61 -11.63 5.42 4.28
CA GLY A 61 -12.23 6.74 4.22
C GLY A 61 -12.18 7.35 2.81
N ALA A 62 -12.90 8.46 2.60
CA ALA A 62 -13.00 9.12 1.30
C ALA A 62 -11.65 9.68 0.76
N ALA A 63 -10.64 9.82 1.61
CA ALA A 63 -9.31 10.27 1.24
C ALA A 63 -8.30 9.10 1.09
N ASP A 64 -8.69 7.88 1.46
CA ASP A 64 -7.83 6.71 1.39
C ASP A 64 -7.87 6.10 -0.02
N MET A 65 -6.73 5.63 -0.50
CA MET A 65 -6.65 4.89 -1.76
C MET A 65 -6.88 3.40 -1.48
N ILE A 66 -7.91 2.83 -2.10
CA ILE A 66 -8.40 1.47 -1.85
C ILE A 66 -8.28 0.65 -3.14
N SER A 67 -7.71 -0.55 -3.03
CA SER A 67 -7.65 -1.49 -4.16
C SER A 67 -8.82 -2.46 -4.10
N GLN A 68 -9.51 -2.61 -5.24
CA GLN A 68 -10.62 -3.55 -5.42
C GLN A 68 -10.53 -4.23 -6.78
N ALA A 69 -10.92 -5.50 -6.84
CA ALA A 69 -10.94 -6.29 -8.07
C ALA A 69 -11.94 -7.43 -7.94
N SER A 70 -12.56 -7.82 -9.05
CA SER A 70 -13.22 -9.12 -9.20
C SER A 70 -12.33 -10.02 -10.06
N VAL A 71 -12.16 -11.28 -9.65
CA VAL A 71 -11.25 -12.22 -10.33
C VAL A 71 -11.99 -13.51 -10.62
N SER A 72 -11.98 -13.93 -11.89
CA SER A 72 -12.57 -15.20 -12.31
C SER A 72 -11.66 -16.39 -11.99
N LEU A 73 -12.25 -17.59 -11.94
CA LEU A 73 -11.51 -18.85 -11.79
C LEU A 73 -10.47 -19.07 -12.89
N ARG A 74 -10.66 -18.49 -14.08
CA ARG A 74 -9.69 -18.57 -15.16
C ARG A 74 -8.49 -17.67 -14.90
N GLU A 75 -8.75 -16.45 -14.46
CA GLU A 75 -7.70 -15.46 -14.18
C GLU A 75 -6.81 -15.88 -13.02
N SER A 76 -7.36 -16.62 -12.04
CA SER A 76 -6.58 -17.15 -10.92
C SER A 76 -5.50 -18.18 -11.33
N LYS A 77 -5.55 -18.73 -12.55
CA LYS A 77 -4.52 -19.62 -13.10
C LYS A 77 -3.31 -18.85 -13.67
N GLY A 78 -3.52 -17.60 -14.09
CA GLY A 78 -2.49 -16.77 -14.71
C GLY A 78 -1.57 -16.09 -13.70
N GLN A 79 -0.60 -15.35 -14.23
CA GLN A 79 0.20 -14.43 -13.42
C GLN A 79 -0.72 -13.33 -12.85
N ILE A 80 -0.59 -13.04 -11.55
CA ILE A 80 -1.48 -12.12 -10.85
C ILE A 80 -0.93 -10.70 -11.03
N SER A 81 -1.69 -9.83 -11.68
CA SER A 81 -1.31 -8.43 -11.88
C SER A 81 -1.05 -7.73 -10.54
N ALA A 82 -0.20 -6.71 -10.52
CA ALA A 82 0.13 -6.00 -9.28
C ALA A 82 -1.10 -5.37 -8.59
N ALA A 83 -2.08 -4.90 -9.37
CA ALA A 83 -3.33 -4.36 -8.84
C ALA A 83 -4.20 -5.46 -8.20
N ASN A 84 -4.34 -6.62 -8.85
CA ASN A 84 -5.07 -7.74 -8.29
C ASN A 84 -4.36 -8.31 -7.06
N ALA A 85 -3.02 -8.34 -7.05
CA ALA A 85 -2.24 -8.77 -5.90
C ALA A 85 -2.46 -7.85 -4.69
N ASP A 86 -2.52 -6.52 -4.88
CA ASP A 86 -2.84 -5.60 -3.79
C ASP A 86 -4.27 -5.79 -3.27
N ALA A 87 -5.25 -5.96 -4.18
CA ALA A 87 -6.65 -6.24 -3.81
C ALA A 87 -6.80 -7.59 -3.06
N MET A 88 -6.01 -8.60 -3.42
CA MET A 88 -5.95 -9.92 -2.76
C MET A 88 -5.17 -9.92 -1.43
N GLY A 89 -4.67 -8.76 -0.97
CA GLY A 89 -3.99 -8.65 0.32
C GLY A 89 -2.57 -9.24 0.34
N PHE A 90 -1.87 -9.26 -0.80
CA PHE A 90 -0.46 -9.64 -0.85
C PHE A 90 0.44 -8.62 -0.16
N ASN A 91 0.06 -7.34 -0.20
CA ASN A 91 0.88 -6.23 0.27
C ASN A 91 0.35 -5.66 1.59
N SER A 92 1.22 -5.58 2.59
CA SER A 92 0.86 -5.14 3.94
C SER A 92 0.85 -3.61 4.13
N TYR A 93 1.32 -2.84 3.15
CA TYR A 93 1.37 -1.37 3.20
C TYR A 93 0.92 -0.73 1.88
N ASN A 94 0.39 0.49 1.96
CA ASN A 94 -0.04 1.26 0.80
C ASN A 94 1.14 1.52 -0.15
N GLY A 95 0.98 1.17 -1.42
CA GLY A 95 2.02 1.26 -2.44
C GLY A 95 2.18 -0.01 -3.27
N GLY A 96 1.68 -1.16 -2.79
CA GLY A 96 1.66 -2.41 -3.54
C GLY A 96 3.01 -2.93 -4.07
N GLY A 97 4.12 -2.30 -3.66
CA GLY A 97 5.44 -2.44 -4.27
C GLY A 97 6.57 -2.16 -3.29
N ALA A 98 7.80 -2.04 -3.78
CA ALA A 98 8.98 -1.89 -2.91
C ALA A 98 9.08 -0.52 -2.19
N LYS A 99 8.29 0.48 -2.63
CA LYS A 99 8.32 1.84 -2.09
C LYS A 99 7.10 2.16 -1.24
N GLN A 100 7.32 2.84 -0.12
CA GLN A 100 6.27 3.42 0.71
C GLN A 100 5.89 4.80 0.20
N ILE A 101 4.60 5.11 0.13
CA ILE A 101 4.12 6.43 -0.28
C ILE A 101 4.09 7.37 0.93
N LEU A 102 4.75 8.53 0.83
CA LEU A 102 4.79 9.56 1.87
C LEU A 102 4.33 10.91 1.33
N GLN A 103 3.64 11.68 2.16
CA GLN A 103 3.22 13.04 1.82
C GLN A 103 4.26 14.07 2.30
N ALA A 104 4.97 14.68 1.35
CA ALA A 104 5.95 15.74 1.57
C ALA A 104 6.28 16.42 0.23
N SER A 105 6.97 17.57 0.23
CA SER A 105 7.36 18.25 -1.03
C SER A 105 8.54 17.57 -1.73
N SER A 106 9.49 17.01 -0.97
CA SER A 106 10.62 16.23 -1.45
C SER A 106 11.17 15.35 -0.33
N ILE A 107 12.10 14.44 -0.66
CA ILE A 107 12.80 13.63 0.36
C ILE A 107 13.61 14.52 1.30
N GLU A 108 14.28 15.55 0.78
CA GLU A 108 15.05 16.49 1.59
C GLU A 108 14.16 17.31 2.52
N ALA A 109 12.98 17.71 2.03
CA ALA A 109 11.98 18.40 2.85
C ALA A 109 11.41 17.49 3.95
N PHE A 110 11.14 16.22 3.63
CA PHE A 110 10.76 15.23 4.63
C PHE A 110 11.87 15.05 5.68
N MET A 111 13.13 14.88 5.25
CA MET A 111 14.26 14.73 6.16
C MET A 111 14.44 15.95 7.06
N SER A 112 14.23 17.16 6.52
CA SER A 112 14.36 18.41 7.27
C SER A 112 13.16 18.68 8.21
N SER A 113 12.05 17.95 8.06
CA SER A 113 10.85 18.15 8.88
C SER A 113 11.09 17.77 10.35
N ALA A 114 10.45 18.51 11.26
CA ALA A 114 10.53 18.22 12.68
C ALA A 114 9.95 16.84 12.99
N GLY A 115 10.65 16.05 13.80
CA GLY A 115 10.22 14.70 14.18
C GLY A 115 10.48 13.61 13.13
N SER A 116 11.12 13.93 11.99
CA SER A 116 11.53 12.94 10.98
C SER A 116 12.64 12.00 11.46
N GLY A 117 13.44 12.45 12.43
CA GLY A 117 14.68 11.80 12.87
C GLY A 117 15.90 12.08 11.97
N PHE A 118 15.74 12.90 10.92
CA PHE A 118 16.80 13.30 9.98
C PHE A 118 17.08 14.80 9.99
N SER A 119 16.48 15.57 10.91
CA SER A 119 16.68 17.01 10.99
C SER A 119 18.14 17.37 11.29
N ALA A 120 18.52 18.63 11.10
CA ALA A 120 19.85 19.11 11.49
C ALA A 120 20.13 18.79 12.97
N GLY A 121 21.34 18.32 13.27
CA GLY A 121 21.74 17.89 14.63
C GLY A 121 21.41 16.44 15.00
N SER A 122 20.61 15.72 14.20
CA SER A 122 20.28 14.30 14.43
C SER A 122 21.43 13.32 14.19
N GLY A 123 22.48 13.74 13.48
CA GLY A 123 23.54 12.86 12.99
C GLY A 123 23.19 12.09 11.70
N PHE A 124 21.95 12.21 11.21
CA PHE A 124 21.44 11.53 10.00
C PHE A 124 20.91 12.49 8.94
N SER A 125 21.21 13.78 9.07
CA SER A 125 20.77 14.81 8.13
C SER A 125 21.33 14.62 6.73
N VAL A 126 20.74 15.31 5.76
CA VAL A 126 21.29 15.41 4.41
C VAL A 126 22.74 15.88 4.51
N GLY A 127 23.65 15.20 3.80
CA GLY A 127 25.08 15.50 3.83
C GLY A 127 25.86 14.98 5.06
N SER A 128 25.23 14.21 5.97
CA SER A 128 25.90 13.61 7.14
C SER A 128 26.92 12.50 6.83
N GLY A 129 27.16 12.18 5.54
CA GLY A 129 27.99 11.05 5.11
C GLY A 129 27.33 9.67 5.30
N LYS A 130 26.12 9.59 5.86
CA LYS A 130 25.37 8.34 6.09
C LYS A 130 24.49 7.90 4.92
N GLY A 131 24.35 8.73 3.87
CA GLY A 131 23.67 8.35 2.62
C GLY A 131 22.15 8.12 2.72
N TYR A 132 21.48 8.56 3.79
CA TYR A 132 20.05 8.30 4.00
C TYR A 132 19.14 8.89 2.92
N SER A 133 19.50 10.02 2.31
CA SER A 133 18.73 10.58 1.20
C SER A 133 18.64 9.61 0.01
N THR A 134 19.73 8.91 -0.32
CA THR A 134 19.78 7.90 -1.37
C THR A 134 18.97 6.64 -0.98
N ILE A 135 19.11 6.20 0.27
CA ILE A 135 18.33 5.05 0.79
C ILE A 135 16.83 5.34 0.69
N LEU A 136 16.40 6.50 1.18
CA LEU A 136 15.00 6.94 1.11
C LEU A 136 14.53 7.11 -0.32
N SER A 137 15.38 7.54 -1.26
CA SER A 137 15.02 7.65 -2.68
C SER A 137 14.73 6.29 -3.33
N GLY A 138 15.37 5.23 -2.84
CA GLY A 138 15.10 3.86 -3.25
C GLY A 138 13.83 3.27 -2.63
N SER A 139 13.48 3.66 -1.40
CA SER A 139 12.41 3.02 -0.61
C SER A 139 11.15 3.87 -0.41
N VAL A 140 11.15 5.14 -0.79
CA VAL A 140 10.04 6.07 -0.58
C VAL A 140 9.63 6.72 -1.91
N GLN A 141 8.33 6.79 -2.13
CA GLN A 141 7.71 7.60 -3.18
C GLN A 141 7.02 8.80 -2.54
N ILE A 142 7.41 10.01 -2.94
CA ILE A 142 6.86 11.25 -2.40
C ILE A 142 5.64 11.69 -3.22
N VAL A 143 4.56 12.06 -2.53
CA VAL A 143 3.36 12.67 -3.10
C VAL A 143 3.12 14.01 -2.38
N SER A 144 3.43 15.12 -3.03
CA SER A 144 3.38 16.44 -2.39
C SER A 144 2.01 17.10 -2.38
N SER A 145 1.10 16.63 -3.23
CA SER A 145 -0.26 17.17 -3.36
C SER A 145 -1.16 16.16 -4.08
N THR A 146 -2.46 16.43 -4.09
CA THR A 146 -3.45 15.68 -4.90
C THR A 146 -3.09 15.72 -6.39
N ALA A 147 -2.52 16.82 -6.89
CA ALA A 147 -2.05 16.90 -8.28
C ALA A 147 -0.88 15.94 -8.54
N SER A 148 0.00 15.76 -7.55
CA SER A 148 1.13 14.84 -7.62
C SER A 148 0.73 13.38 -7.44
N MET A 149 -0.49 13.08 -6.97
CA MET A 149 -0.99 11.70 -6.93
C MET A 149 -1.02 11.06 -8.32
N SER A 150 -1.18 11.85 -9.39
CA SER A 150 -1.11 11.39 -10.78
C SER A 150 0.25 10.80 -11.17
N SER A 151 1.33 11.10 -10.43
CA SER A 151 2.64 10.46 -10.62
C SER A 151 2.66 9.02 -10.12
N THR A 152 1.81 8.69 -9.15
CA THR A 152 1.82 7.43 -8.40
C THR A 152 0.60 6.56 -8.74
N TYR A 153 -0.52 7.18 -9.09
CA TYR A 153 -1.79 6.54 -9.41
C TYR A 153 -2.27 6.93 -10.81
N VAL A 154 -3.06 6.05 -11.44
CA VAL A 154 -3.65 6.28 -12.77
C VAL A 154 -4.92 7.14 -12.65
N ILE A 155 -4.74 8.42 -12.32
CA ILE A 155 -5.84 9.40 -12.15
C ILE A 155 -5.87 10.49 -13.24
N SER A 156 -5.22 10.25 -14.38
CA SER A 156 -5.21 11.20 -15.50
C SER A 156 -6.60 11.37 -16.12
N ALA A 157 -6.83 12.47 -16.82
CA ALA A 157 -8.05 12.64 -17.62
C ALA A 157 -8.24 11.45 -18.58
N GLY A 158 -9.47 10.95 -18.70
CA GLY A 158 -9.80 9.77 -19.52
C GLY A 158 -9.56 8.41 -18.86
N SER A 159 -8.99 8.35 -17.65
CA SER A 159 -8.75 7.08 -16.93
C SER A 159 -10.01 6.44 -16.32
N GLY A 160 -11.10 7.20 -16.19
CA GLY A 160 -12.25 6.82 -15.37
C GLY A 160 -12.05 7.02 -13.85
N PHE A 161 -10.84 7.40 -13.43
CA PHE A 161 -10.47 7.64 -12.02
C PHE A 161 -9.92 9.06 -11.80
N SER A 162 -10.18 9.99 -12.71
CA SER A 162 -9.72 11.37 -12.56
C SER A 162 -10.31 12.03 -11.31
N ALA A 163 -9.63 13.06 -10.79
CA ALA A 163 -10.17 13.85 -9.68
C ALA A 163 -11.59 14.34 -10.01
N GLY A 164 -12.52 14.17 -9.08
CA GLY A 164 -13.93 14.53 -9.26
C GLY A 164 -14.78 13.52 -10.04
N SER A 165 -14.22 12.40 -10.50
CA SER A 165 -14.99 11.34 -11.20
C SER A 165 -15.89 10.50 -10.28
N GLY A 166 -15.78 10.66 -8.95
CA GLY A 166 -16.41 9.79 -7.96
C GLY A 166 -15.64 8.50 -7.68
N ASN A 167 -14.73 8.10 -8.57
CA ASN A 167 -14.00 6.82 -8.47
C ASN A 167 -12.51 6.97 -8.16
N SER A 168 -12.01 8.20 -7.95
CA SER A 168 -10.57 8.49 -7.86
C SER A 168 -9.84 7.74 -6.75
N GLN A 169 -10.53 7.35 -5.67
CA GLN A 169 -9.97 6.57 -4.58
C GLN A 169 -9.63 5.11 -4.96
N PHE A 170 -10.13 4.63 -6.10
CA PHE A 170 -9.93 3.26 -6.58
C PHE A 170 -8.89 3.17 -7.71
N ALA A 171 -8.19 4.26 -7.98
CA ALA A 171 -7.21 4.31 -9.05
C ALA A 171 -6.05 3.32 -8.78
N ALA A 172 -5.70 2.52 -9.79
CA ALA A 172 -4.58 1.60 -9.67
C ALA A 172 -3.24 2.34 -9.52
N LEU A 173 -2.29 1.70 -8.82
CA LEU A 173 -0.92 2.16 -8.70
C LEU A 173 -0.16 2.03 -10.02
N LYS A 174 0.69 3.01 -10.32
CA LYS A 174 1.64 2.94 -11.43
C LYS A 174 2.82 2.08 -11.03
N THR A 175 2.87 0.86 -11.54
CA THR A 175 3.87 -0.17 -11.18
C THR A 175 5.31 0.31 -11.30
N SER A 176 5.63 1.10 -12.33
CA SER A 176 6.97 1.67 -12.55
C SER A 176 7.41 2.67 -11.48
N THR A 177 6.48 3.41 -10.87
CA THR A 177 6.80 4.46 -9.89
C THR A 177 7.12 3.86 -8.53
N VAL A 178 6.32 2.90 -8.09
CA VAL A 178 6.38 2.29 -6.75
C VAL A 178 7.10 0.94 -6.72
N SER A 179 7.57 0.47 -7.88
CA SER A 179 8.15 -0.87 -8.05
C SER A 179 7.18 -1.95 -7.53
N ALA A 180 5.91 -1.83 -7.93
CA ALA A 180 4.92 -2.87 -7.68
C ALA A 180 5.13 -4.00 -8.68
N HIS A 181 5.19 -5.22 -8.18
CA HIS A 181 5.49 -6.41 -8.97
C HIS A 181 4.27 -7.30 -9.05
N GLU A 182 4.13 -7.96 -10.20
CA GLU A 182 3.17 -9.03 -10.36
C GLU A 182 3.53 -10.20 -9.44
N ALA A 183 2.52 -10.85 -8.88
CA ALA A 183 2.73 -12.04 -8.07
C ALA A 183 2.76 -13.29 -8.96
N THR A 184 3.51 -14.30 -8.50
CA THR A 184 3.61 -15.59 -9.19
C THR A 184 2.23 -16.22 -9.36
N ALA A 185 2.06 -16.98 -10.44
CA ALA A 185 0.76 -17.47 -10.86
C ALA A 185 0.04 -18.35 -9.81
N GLY A 186 -1.25 -18.10 -9.64
CA GLY A 186 -2.18 -18.91 -8.86
C GLY A 186 -1.71 -19.33 -7.47
N VAL A 187 -1.71 -20.64 -7.21
CA VAL A 187 -1.50 -21.25 -5.89
C VAL A 187 -0.03 -21.37 -5.46
N THR A 188 0.90 -20.80 -6.23
CA THR A 188 2.35 -20.86 -5.94
C THR A 188 2.79 -19.96 -4.78
N THR A 189 1.87 -19.12 -4.28
CA THR A 189 2.07 -18.26 -3.12
C THR A 189 0.99 -18.56 -2.07
N LEU A 190 1.29 -18.35 -0.79
CA LEU A 190 0.31 -18.57 0.29
C LEU A 190 -0.97 -17.75 0.08
N LYS A 191 -0.83 -16.48 -0.28
CA LYS A 191 -1.97 -15.58 -0.53
C LYS A 191 -2.74 -15.96 -1.79
N GLY A 192 -2.06 -16.39 -2.85
CA GLY A 192 -2.70 -16.89 -4.05
C GLY A 192 -3.49 -18.17 -3.80
N ALA A 193 -2.95 -19.08 -2.99
CA ALA A 193 -3.66 -20.29 -2.57
C ALA A 193 -4.93 -19.98 -1.77
N MET A 194 -4.86 -19.06 -0.80
CA MET A 194 -6.02 -18.60 -0.03
C MET A 194 -7.09 -17.99 -0.94
N ALA A 195 -6.71 -17.10 -1.86
CA ALA A 195 -7.66 -16.50 -2.79
C ALA A 195 -8.32 -17.52 -3.73
N VAL A 196 -7.57 -18.53 -4.19
CA VAL A 196 -8.12 -19.60 -5.05
C VAL A 196 -9.14 -20.47 -4.31
N MET A 197 -9.01 -20.64 -2.99
CA MET A 197 -10.02 -21.36 -2.19
C MET A 197 -11.37 -20.64 -2.24
N ASP A 198 -11.41 -19.33 -2.00
CA ASP A 198 -12.64 -18.53 -2.05
C ASP A 198 -13.25 -18.53 -3.46
N ILE A 199 -12.41 -18.47 -4.49
CA ILE A 199 -12.85 -18.51 -5.89
C ILE A 199 -13.43 -19.90 -6.23
N ALA A 200 -12.84 -20.98 -5.71
CA ALA A 200 -13.36 -22.33 -5.90
C ALA A 200 -14.71 -22.52 -5.19
N GLU A 201 -14.87 -22.02 -3.96
CA GLU A 201 -16.14 -22.00 -3.23
C GLU A 201 -17.23 -21.24 -4.00
N THR A 202 -16.87 -20.08 -4.54
CA THR A 202 -17.75 -19.29 -5.41
C THR A 202 -18.15 -20.08 -6.66
N ALA A 203 -17.22 -20.80 -7.29
CA ALA A 203 -17.51 -21.61 -8.48
C ALA A 203 -18.43 -22.79 -8.17
N ILE A 204 -18.26 -23.46 -7.03
CA ILE A 204 -19.16 -24.54 -6.57
C ILE A 204 -20.57 -23.97 -6.36
N THR A 205 -20.69 -22.86 -5.63
CA THR A 205 -21.98 -22.21 -5.35
C THR A 205 -22.74 -21.79 -6.62
N ASN A 206 -22.02 -21.43 -7.69
CA ASN A 206 -22.65 -21.06 -8.96
C ASN A 206 -23.11 -22.26 -9.80
N LEU A 207 -22.64 -23.47 -9.50
CA LEU A 207 -22.99 -24.70 -10.21
C LEU A 207 -24.11 -25.50 -9.51
N ASP A 208 -24.25 -25.34 -8.20
CA ASP A 208 -25.35 -25.89 -7.39
C ASP A 208 -26.70 -25.22 -7.73
#